data_AF-A0A8J6XPV1-F1
#
_entry.id   AF-A0A8J6XPV1-F1
#
_cell.length_a   1.000
_cell.length_b   1.000
_cell.length_c   1.000
_cell.angle_alpha   90.00
_cell.angle_beta   90.00
_cell.angle_gamma   90.00
#
_symmetry.space_group_name_H-M   'P 1'
#
loop_
_entity.id
_entity.type
_entity.pdbx_description
1 polymer ?
#
loop_
_entity_poly.entity_id
_entity_poly.type
_entity_poly.pdbx_seq_one_letter_code
_entity_poly.pdbx_strand_id
1 'polypeptide(L)'
;MDTRHRGLLPSTTANYLDAARVCLDRHHTPPQEFTLLDDGNESIVLVDWKITSERDKNAWANLDDATRDGAYAFALAATELLRGLVAVRRAETRTGADYYISPLGQEVEDLEGCFRLEVSGTNLGVSEIKRRMREKVDQALLGDSNLPALACVVGFRAKLIMMQTVQS
;
A
#
# COMPACT_ATOMS: atom_id res chain seq x y z
N MET A 1 6.87 -6.02 -10.67
CA MET A 1 5.73 -5.90 -9.73
C MET A 1 4.45 -5.89 -10.56
N ASP A 2 4.32 -4.92 -11.46
CA ASP A 2 3.41 -4.87 -12.61
C ASP A 2 3.10 -6.24 -13.28
N THR A 3 4.10 -7.05 -13.60
CA THR A 3 3.89 -8.36 -14.28
C THR A 3 3.02 -9.33 -13.49
N ARG A 4 2.94 -9.18 -12.17
CA ARG A 4 2.09 -10.00 -11.27
C ARG A 4 0.81 -9.27 -10.88
N HIS A 5 0.88 -7.94 -10.73
CA HIS A 5 -0.24 -7.06 -10.39
C HIS A 5 -0.88 -6.51 -11.67
N ARG A 6 -1.71 -7.31 -12.35
CA ARG A 6 -2.37 -6.91 -13.61
C ARG A 6 -3.24 -5.65 -13.51
N GLY A 7 -3.64 -5.26 -12.31
CA GLY A 7 -4.31 -3.99 -12.03
C GLY A 7 -3.41 -2.75 -12.17
N LEU A 8 -2.12 -2.93 -12.48
CA LEU A 8 -1.14 -1.88 -12.69
C LEU A 8 -0.61 -1.91 -14.12
N LEU A 9 -0.49 -0.72 -14.71
CA LEU A 9 0.37 -0.54 -15.88
C LEU A 9 1.84 -0.42 -15.44
N PRO A 10 2.81 -0.82 -16.29
CA PRO A 10 4.23 -0.65 -15.97
C PRO A 10 4.61 0.79 -15.57
N SER A 11 4.03 1.79 -16.24
CA SER A 11 4.23 3.22 -15.91
C SER A 11 3.66 3.60 -14.54
N THR A 12 2.52 3.02 -14.15
CA THR A 12 1.91 3.26 -12.84
C THR A 12 2.78 2.67 -11.74
N THR A 13 3.28 1.44 -11.93
CA THR A 13 4.23 0.83 -11.00
C THR A 13 5.51 1.65 -10.87
N ALA A 14 6.09 2.11 -11.98
CA ALA A 14 7.27 2.96 -11.95
C ALA A 14 7.03 4.26 -11.16
N ASN A 15 5.89 4.92 -11.39
CA ASN A 15 5.51 6.13 -10.66
C ASN A 15 5.40 5.88 -9.14
N TYR A 16 4.76 4.81 -8.71
CA TYR A 16 4.65 4.49 -7.28
C TYR A 16 6.01 4.18 -6.65
N LEU A 17 6.90 3.50 -7.36
CA LEU A 17 8.25 3.21 -6.88
C LEU A 17 9.07 4.50 -6.74
N ASP A 18 8.96 5.44 -7.68
CA ASP A 18 9.64 6.73 -7.57
C ASP A 18 9.11 7.56 -6.39
N ALA A 19 7.79 7.60 -6.20
CA ALA A 19 7.16 8.24 -5.04
C ALA A 19 7.63 7.63 -3.72
N ALA A 20 7.68 6.29 -3.65
CA ALA A 20 8.12 5.57 -2.47
C ALA A 20 9.60 5.86 -2.14
N ARG A 21 10.48 5.86 -3.13
CA ARG A 21 11.91 6.20 -2.97
C ARG A 21 12.10 7.59 -2.39
N VAL A 22 11.36 8.58 -2.88
CA VAL A 22 11.41 9.95 -2.36
C VAL A 22 10.89 10.01 -0.92
N CYS A 23 9.84 9.25 -0.58
CA CYS A 23 9.38 9.15 0.81
C CYS A 23 10.41 8.51 1.74
N LEU A 24 11.13 7.48 1.29
CA LEU A 24 12.17 6.80 2.08
C LEU A 24 13.38 7.69 2.33
N ASP A 25 13.91 8.34 1.27
CA ASP A 25 15.11 9.19 1.36
C ASP A 25 14.91 10.46 2.19
N ARG A 26 13.66 10.87 2.45
CA ARG A 26 13.38 11.97 3.39
C ARG A 26 13.78 11.63 4.82
N HIS A 27 13.80 10.36 5.19
CA HIS A 27 13.97 9.93 6.58
C HIS A 27 15.15 8.99 6.79
N HIS A 28 15.56 8.25 5.75
CA HIS A 28 16.48 7.12 5.89
C HIS A 28 17.51 7.05 4.77
N THR A 29 18.45 6.12 4.92
CA THR A 29 19.39 5.71 3.84
C THR A 29 19.24 4.20 3.61
N PRO A 30 19.29 3.73 2.35
CA PRO A 30 19.12 2.31 2.04
C PRO A 30 20.33 1.47 2.48
N PRO A 31 20.14 0.17 2.79
CA PRO A 31 18.85 -0.49 2.99
C PRO A 31 18.32 -0.29 4.43
N GLN A 32 17.03 -0.53 4.67
CA GLN A 32 16.43 -0.47 6.01
C GLN A 32 15.51 -1.64 6.30
N GLU A 33 15.55 -2.11 7.54
CA GLU A 33 14.55 -3.03 8.07
C GLU A 33 13.24 -2.29 8.39
N PHE A 34 12.13 -2.90 7.96
CA PHE A 34 10.77 -2.48 8.23
C PHE A 34 10.04 -3.56 9.01
N THR A 35 9.25 -3.14 9.99
CA THR A 35 8.29 -4.00 10.68
C THR A 35 7.02 -4.11 9.83
N LEU A 36 6.58 -5.34 9.60
CA LEU A 36 5.26 -5.67 9.06
C LEU A 36 4.39 -6.18 10.21
N LEU A 37 3.25 -5.51 10.45
CA LEU A 37 2.22 -5.96 11.39
C LEU A 37 0.98 -6.36 10.61
N ASP A 38 0.55 -7.60 10.80
CA ASP A 38 -0.45 -8.22 9.95
C ASP A 38 -1.45 -9.04 10.77
N ASP A 39 -2.62 -8.47 11.01
CA ASP A 39 -3.61 -8.97 11.98
C ASP A 39 -2.99 -9.31 13.35
N GLY A 40 -2.02 -8.50 13.78
CA GLY A 40 -1.29 -8.65 15.05
C GLY A 40 -0.04 -9.54 14.98
N ASN A 41 0.21 -10.21 13.87
CA ASN A 41 1.44 -10.96 13.66
C ASN A 41 2.56 -10.04 13.17
N GLU A 42 3.72 -10.12 13.82
CA GLU A 42 4.88 -9.29 13.47
C GLU A 42 5.90 -10.06 12.64
N SER A 43 6.43 -9.42 11.60
CA SER A 43 7.60 -9.88 10.86
C SER A 43 8.47 -8.70 10.45
N ILE A 44 9.73 -8.99 10.09
CA ILE A 44 10.69 -7.98 9.64
C ILE A 44 11.05 -8.27 8.18
N VAL A 45 11.10 -7.21 7.36
CA VAL A 45 11.56 -7.27 5.98
C VAL A 45 12.62 -6.22 5.70
N LEU A 46 13.54 -6.57 4.80
CA LEU A 46 14.53 -5.63 4.30
C LEU A 46 13.97 -4.88 3.10
N VAL A 47 13.95 -3.55 3.19
CA VAL A 47 13.62 -2.66 2.09
C VAL A 47 14.93 -2.08 1.56
N ASP A 48 15.21 -2.36 0.29
CA ASP A 48 16.33 -1.78 -0.43
C ASP A 48 15.83 -0.91 -1.59
N TRP A 49 16.51 0.21 -1.82
CA TRP A 49 16.12 1.15 -2.87
C TRP A 49 17.30 1.97 -3.37
N LYS A 50 17.17 2.47 -4.60
CA LYS A 50 18.14 3.40 -5.18
C LYS A 50 17.90 4.81 -4.64
N ILE A 51 18.96 5.42 -4.09
CA ILE A 51 18.96 6.82 -3.66
C ILE A 51 18.45 7.73 -4.79
N THR A 52 17.61 8.69 -4.42
CA THR A 52 16.96 9.69 -5.26
C THR A 52 17.91 10.84 -5.58
N SER A 53 17.80 11.32 -6.81
CA SER A 53 18.43 12.55 -7.26
C SER A 53 17.62 13.78 -6.85
N GLU A 54 18.21 14.98 -6.95
CA GLU A 54 17.47 16.23 -6.77
C GLU A 54 16.32 16.39 -7.78
N ARG A 55 16.46 15.82 -8.98
CA ARG A 55 15.37 15.81 -9.96
C ARG A 55 14.17 15.00 -9.47
N ASP A 56 14.40 13.84 -8.85
CA ASP A 56 13.34 12.99 -8.32
C ASP A 56 12.62 13.71 -7.16
N LYS A 57 13.37 14.34 -6.27
CA LYS A 57 12.83 15.15 -5.16
C LYS A 57 11.98 16.32 -5.67
N ASN A 58 12.43 17.01 -6.71
CA ASN A 58 11.68 18.10 -7.35
C ASN A 58 10.39 17.61 -8.03
N ALA A 59 10.45 16.46 -8.71
CA ALA A 59 9.27 15.86 -9.35
C ALA A 59 8.20 15.42 -8.34
N TRP A 60 8.62 15.00 -7.15
CA TRP A 60 7.76 14.57 -6.04
C TRP A 60 7.74 15.58 -4.87
N ALA A 61 7.85 16.87 -5.18
CA ALA A 61 7.85 17.93 -4.17
C ALA A 61 6.50 18.05 -3.44
N ASN A 62 5.40 17.66 -4.08
CA ASN A 62 4.11 17.53 -3.39
C ASN A 62 4.16 16.33 -2.44
N LEU A 63 4.20 16.61 -1.14
CA LEU A 63 4.32 15.59 -0.10
C LEU A 63 3.12 14.66 -0.06
N ASP A 64 1.91 15.17 -0.28
CA ASP A 64 0.69 14.37 -0.19
C ASP A 64 0.60 13.36 -1.32
N ASP A 65 0.88 13.80 -2.55
CA ASP A 65 0.95 12.91 -3.73
C ASP A 65 2.06 11.87 -3.55
N ALA A 66 3.26 12.28 -3.16
CA ALA A 66 4.38 11.37 -2.93
C ALA A 66 4.06 10.32 -1.86
N THR A 67 3.38 10.72 -0.79
CA THR A 67 3.03 9.84 0.33
C THR A 67 1.94 8.87 -0.06
N ARG A 68 0.87 9.34 -0.74
CA ARG A 68 -0.21 8.49 -1.22
C ARG A 68 0.31 7.46 -2.22
N ASP A 69 1.02 7.92 -3.24
CA ASP A 69 1.44 7.08 -4.35
C ASP A 69 2.57 6.13 -3.93
N GLY A 70 3.48 6.57 -3.06
CA GLY A 70 4.48 5.70 -2.47
C GLY A 70 3.85 4.62 -1.59
N ALA A 71 2.77 4.93 -0.86
CA ALA A 71 2.10 3.95 -0.02
C ALA A 71 1.46 2.83 -0.84
N TYR A 72 0.98 3.11 -2.06
CA TYR A 72 0.50 2.06 -2.96
C TYR A 72 1.59 1.04 -3.31
N ALA A 73 2.84 1.47 -3.57
CA ALA A 73 3.94 0.53 -3.84
C ALA A 73 4.15 -0.43 -2.66
N PHE A 74 4.22 0.11 -1.44
CA PHE A 74 4.46 -0.66 -0.23
C PHE A 74 3.27 -1.56 0.14
N ALA A 75 2.05 -1.04 0.10
CA ALA A 75 0.85 -1.79 0.44
C ALA A 75 0.68 -3.00 -0.49
N LEU A 76 0.79 -2.80 -1.81
CA LEU A 76 0.67 -3.88 -2.77
C LEU A 76 1.79 -4.92 -2.66
N ALA A 77 3.03 -4.49 -2.39
CA ALA A 77 4.14 -5.41 -2.14
C ALA A 77 3.94 -6.21 -0.84
N ALA A 78 3.49 -5.56 0.23
CA ALA A 78 3.21 -6.21 1.51
C ALA A 78 2.02 -7.18 1.40
N THR A 79 0.97 -6.81 0.68
CA THR A 79 -0.21 -7.66 0.43
C THR A 79 0.20 -8.92 -0.34
N GLU A 80 1.04 -8.78 -1.35
CA GLU A 80 1.56 -9.93 -2.08
C GLU A 80 2.42 -10.82 -1.17
N LEU A 81 3.35 -10.23 -0.42
CA LEU A 81 4.30 -10.96 0.42
C LEU A 81 3.61 -11.71 1.57
N LEU A 82 2.65 -11.09 2.24
CA LEU A 82 2.01 -11.61 3.46
C LEU A 82 0.78 -12.47 3.18
N ARG A 83 0.04 -12.16 2.12
CA ARG A 83 -1.28 -12.75 1.85
C ARG A 83 -1.34 -13.48 0.50
N GLY A 84 -0.31 -13.41 -0.33
CA GLY A 84 -0.32 -14.03 -1.67
C GLY A 84 -1.34 -13.40 -2.62
N LEU A 85 -1.78 -12.16 -2.33
CA LEU A 85 -2.79 -11.45 -3.09
C LEU A 85 -2.13 -10.38 -3.99
N VAL A 86 -2.65 -10.20 -5.20
CA VAL A 86 -2.17 -9.24 -6.18
C VAL A 86 -3.29 -8.32 -6.67
N ALA A 87 -2.95 -7.08 -7.00
CA ALA A 87 -3.92 -6.14 -7.57
C ALA A 87 -4.38 -6.60 -8.96
N VAL A 88 -5.69 -6.67 -9.11
CA VAL A 88 -6.34 -7.06 -10.36
C VAL A 88 -7.04 -5.89 -11.05
N ARG A 89 -7.46 -4.88 -10.28
CA ARG A 89 -8.14 -3.70 -10.81
C ARG A 89 -8.02 -2.53 -9.83
N ARG A 90 -7.93 -1.30 -10.33
CA ARG A 90 -8.20 -0.10 -9.50
C ARG A 90 -9.67 -0.07 -9.11
N ALA A 91 -9.94 0.28 -7.88
CA ALA A 91 -11.31 0.47 -7.44
C ALA A 91 -11.85 1.81 -7.97
N GLU A 92 -13.13 1.81 -8.34
CA GLU A 92 -13.89 3.02 -8.59
C GLU A 92 -14.18 3.80 -7.29
N THR A 93 -14.60 5.04 -7.42
CA THR A 93 -14.91 5.91 -6.27
C THR A 93 -16.06 5.37 -5.41
N ARG A 94 -16.07 5.72 -4.11
CA ARG A 94 -17.11 5.39 -3.11
C ARG A 94 -17.20 3.91 -2.70
N THR A 95 -16.25 3.10 -3.13
CA THR A 95 -16.13 1.68 -2.74
C THR A 95 -15.48 1.47 -1.38
N GLY A 96 -14.88 2.53 -0.80
CA GLY A 96 -14.01 2.40 0.39
C GLY A 96 -12.78 1.53 0.11
N ALA A 97 -12.30 1.54 -1.14
CA ALA A 97 -11.13 0.82 -1.60
C ALA A 97 -10.34 1.64 -2.62
N ASP A 98 -9.05 1.33 -2.72
CA ASP A 98 -8.14 1.80 -3.76
C ASP A 98 -7.93 0.75 -4.86
N TYR A 99 -7.95 -0.53 -4.47
CA TYR A 99 -7.74 -1.67 -5.35
C TYR A 99 -8.70 -2.82 -5.04
N TYR A 100 -8.99 -3.61 -6.07
CA TYR A 100 -9.40 -4.99 -5.92
C TYR A 100 -8.17 -5.89 -6.03
N ILE A 101 -8.06 -6.86 -5.13
CA ILE A 101 -6.96 -7.83 -5.07
C ILE A 101 -7.53 -9.26 -5.08
N SER A 102 -6.78 -10.20 -5.66
CA SER A 102 -7.13 -11.63 -5.70
C SER A 102 -5.89 -12.49 -5.48
N PRO A 103 -6.05 -13.78 -5.14
CA PRO A 103 -4.95 -14.75 -5.17
C PRO A 103 -4.17 -14.70 -6.49
N LEU A 104 -2.85 -14.82 -6.39
CA LEU A 104 -1.97 -14.88 -7.55
C LEU A 104 -2.33 -16.06 -8.46
N GLY A 105 -2.46 -15.81 -9.76
CA GLY A 105 -2.77 -16.82 -10.77
C GLY A 105 -4.26 -17.13 -10.94
N GLN A 106 -5.13 -16.54 -10.11
CA GLN A 106 -6.58 -16.67 -10.30
C GLN A 106 -7.05 -15.83 -11.49
N GLU A 107 -7.74 -16.47 -12.44
CA GLU A 107 -8.49 -15.75 -13.47
C GLU A 107 -9.66 -15.01 -12.81
N VAL A 108 -9.78 -13.72 -13.11
CA VAL A 108 -10.82 -12.84 -12.56
C VAL A 108 -11.59 -12.36 -13.76
N GLU A 109 -12.68 -13.06 -14.05
CA GLU A 109 -13.65 -12.66 -15.08
C GLU A 109 -14.62 -11.62 -14.51
N ASP A 110 -15.01 -11.78 -13.25
CA ASP A 110 -15.73 -10.81 -12.41
C ASP A 110 -15.02 -10.62 -11.07
N LEU A 111 -15.56 -9.75 -10.20
CA LEU A 111 -14.95 -9.49 -8.88
C LEU A 111 -15.34 -10.53 -7.81
N GLU A 112 -16.00 -11.62 -8.17
CA GLU A 112 -16.34 -12.66 -7.20
C GLU A 112 -15.05 -13.27 -6.63
N GLY A 113 -15.00 -13.42 -5.30
CA GLY A 113 -13.79 -13.88 -4.61
C GLY A 113 -12.64 -12.86 -4.53
N CYS A 114 -12.81 -11.64 -5.02
CA CYS A 114 -11.86 -10.56 -4.79
C CYS A 114 -12.02 -9.94 -3.39
N PHE A 115 -10.94 -9.33 -2.92
CA PHE A 115 -10.94 -8.48 -1.74
C PHE A 115 -10.78 -7.02 -2.16
N ARG A 116 -11.35 -6.11 -1.38
CA ARG A 116 -11.02 -4.69 -1.43
C ARG A 116 -9.73 -4.42 -0.67
N LEU A 117 -8.91 -3.52 -1.16
CA LEU A 117 -7.73 -3.02 -0.47
C LEU A 117 -7.79 -1.49 -0.40
N GLU A 118 -7.80 -0.97 0.82
CA GLU A 118 -7.83 0.45 1.13
C GLU A 118 -6.48 0.86 1.74
N VAL A 119 -5.84 1.88 1.17
CA VAL A 119 -4.44 2.21 1.46
C VAL A 119 -4.30 3.61 2.06
N SER A 120 -3.34 3.77 2.96
CA SER A 120 -2.92 5.06 3.48
C SER A 120 -1.41 5.12 3.67
N GLY A 121 -0.84 6.31 3.50
CA GLY A 121 0.55 6.59 3.79
C GLY A 121 0.69 7.68 4.85
N THR A 122 1.81 7.67 5.58
CA THR A 122 2.19 8.77 6.46
C THR A 122 3.70 8.86 6.65
N ASN A 123 4.18 10.09 6.88
CA ASN A 123 5.56 10.40 7.28
C ASN A 123 5.69 10.67 8.80
N LEU A 124 4.65 10.34 9.57
CA LEU A 124 4.58 10.57 11.01
C LEU A 124 4.87 9.26 11.80
N GLY A 125 4.77 9.35 13.13
CA GLY A 125 5.04 8.24 14.04
C GLY A 125 3.92 7.22 14.18
N VAL A 126 4.15 6.20 15.02
CA VAL A 126 3.26 5.04 15.21
C VAL A 126 1.85 5.40 15.66
N SER A 127 1.67 6.46 16.46
CA SER A 127 0.34 6.92 16.91
C SER A 127 -0.54 7.34 15.73
N GLU A 128 0.04 8.04 14.74
CA GLU A 128 -0.65 8.44 13.53
C GLU A 128 -0.98 7.25 12.63
N ILE A 129 -0.07 6.27 12.52
CA ILE A 129 -0.31 5.03 11.77
C ILE A 129 -1.53 4.30 12.34
N LYS A 130 -1.59 4.13 13.67
CA LYS A 130 -2.73 3.51 14.35
C LYS A 130 -4.03 4.30 14.17
N ARG A 131 -3.96 5.64 14.17
CA ARG A 131 -5.11 6.52 13.92
C ARG A 131 -5.65 6.31 12.51
N ARG A 132 -4.78 6.36 11.50
CA ARG A 132 -5.12 6.13 10.09
C ARG A 132 -5.64 4.72 9.85
N MET A 133 -5.12 3.71 10.54
CA MET A 133 -5.62 2.34 10.42
C MET A 133 -7.10 2.26 10.80
N ARG A 134 -7.48 2.86 11.94
CA ARG A 134 -8.90 2.93 12.35
C ARG A 134 -9.75 3.64 11.29
N GLU A 135 -9.30 4.78 10.79
CA GLU A 135 -10.02 5.52 9.74
C GLU A 135 -10.22 4.70 8.47
N LYS A 136 -9.21 3.91 8.06
CA LYS A 136 -9.27 3.10 6.84
C LYS A 136 -10.16 1.87 7.01
N VAL A 137 -10.16 1.27 8.20
CA VAL A 137 -11.14 0.23 8.58
C VAL A 137 -12.56 0.78 8.52
N ASP A 138 -12.82 1.96 9.12
CA ASP A 138 -14.13 2.60 9.10
C ASP A 138 -14.58 2.95 7.66
N GLN A 139 -13.66 3.46 6.83
CA GLN A 139 -13.93 3.76 5.42
C GLN A 139 -14.29 2.50 4.61
N ALA A 140 -13.57 1.40 4.83
CA ALA A 140 -13.86 0.13 4.17
C ALA A 140 -15.21 -0.47 4.60
N LEU A 141 -15.58 -0.34 5.89
CA LEU A 141 -16.88 -0.78 6.42
C LEU A 141 -18.05 0.04 5.84
N LEU A 142 -17.87 1.34 5.63
CA LEU A 142 -18.89 2.24 5.07
C LEU A 142 -18.95 2.22 3.54
N GLY A 143 -18.01 1.54 2.87
CA GLY A 143 -17.96 1.45 1.41
C GLY A 143 -19.12 0.65 0.83
N ASP A 144 -19.66 1.10 -0.30
CA ASP A 144 -20.79 0.46 -0.99
C ASP A 144 -20.33 -0.80 -1.76
N SER A 145 -20.02 -1.88 -1.03
CA SER A 145 -19.56 -3.16 -1.59
C SER A 145 -19.77 -4.30 -0.59
N ASN A 146 -20.17 -5.47 -1.09
CA ASN A 146 -20.31 -6.70 -0.31
C ASN A 146 -19.01 -7.52 -0.20
N LEU A 147 -17.95 -7.13 -0.91
CA LEU A 147 -16.66 -7.83 -0.87
C LEU A 147 -15.92 -7.61 0.46
N PRO A 148 -15.21 -8.65 0.96
CA PRO A 148 -14.32 -8.52 2.11
C PRO A 148 -13.24 -7.46 1.83
N ALA A 149 -12.72 -6.83 2.88
CA ALA A 149 -11.76 -5.74 2.74
C ALA A 149 -10.52 -5.93 3.62
N LEU A 150 -9.41 -5.40 3.14
CA LEU A 150 -8.16 -5.21 3.86
C LEU A 150 -7.85 -3.71 3.92
N ALA A 151 -7.33 -3.27 5.05
CA ALA A 151 -6.75 -1.93 5.20
C ALA A 151 -5.23 -2.04 5.35
N CYS A 152 -4.49 -1.18 4.67
CA CYS A 152 -3.03 -1.11 4.79
C CYS A 152 -2.56 0.33 5.03
N VAL A 153 -1.76 0.54 6.07
CA VAL A 153 -1.15 1.84 6.39
C VAL A 153 0.37 1.74 6.41
N VAL A 154 1.01 2.57 5.59
CA VAL A 154 2.47 2.63 5.44
C VAL A 154 3.02 3.85 6.17
N GLY A 155 3.86 3.62 7.16
CA GLY A 155 4.59 4.65 7.90
C GLY A 155 6.04 4.71 7.46
N PHE A 156 6.37 5.57 6.49
CA PHE A 156 7.72 5.68 5.93
C PHE A 156 8.75 6.04 6.99
N ARG A 157 8.48 7.09 7.80
CA ARG A 157 9.40 7.52 8.86
C ARG A 157 9.51 6.48 9.98
N ALA A 158 8.40 5.86 10.36
CA ALA A 158 8.37 4.89 11.46
C ALA A 158 8.87 3.49 11.07
N LYS A 159 9.12 3.25 9.77
CA LYS A 159 9.51 1.94 9.22
C LYS A 159 8.52 0.83 9.58
N LEU A 160 7.22 1.15 9.51
CA LEU A 160 6.13 0.26 9.89
C LEU A 160 5.11 0.18 8.77
N ILE A 161 4.75 -1.03 8.37
CA ILE A 161 3.64 -1.33 7.47
C ILE A 161 2.63 -2.12 8.29
N MET A 162 1.43 -1.59 8.44
CA MET A 162 0.35 -2.22 9.19
C MET A 162 -0.74 -2.67 8.23
N MET A 163 -1.15 -3.93 8.30
CA MET A 163 -2.22 -4.54 7.54
C MET A 163 -3.24 -5.17 8.47
N GLN A 164 -4.51 -4.98 8.16
CA GLN A 164 -5.60 -5.51 8.96
C GLN A 164 -6.75 -5.98 8.06
N THR A 165 -7.28 -7.15 8.38
CA THR A 165 -8.55 -7.64 7.85
C THR A 165 -9.70 -6.84 8.45
N VAL A 166 -10.57 -6.31 7.59
CA VAL A 166 -11.76 -5.57 7.99
C VAL A 166 -12.87 -6.58 8.28
N GLN A 167 -13.19 -6.77 9.55
CA GLN A 167 -14.30 -7.60 10.01
C GLN A 167 -15.56 -6.74 10.15
N SER A 168 -16.64 -7.15 9.48
CA SER A 168 -17.99 -6.57 9.58
C SER A 168 -18.71 -7.01 10.85
#